data_AF-A0A0D7WSP3-F1
#
_entry.id   AF-A0A0D7WSP3-F1
#
_cell.length_a   1.000
_cell.length_b   1.000
_cell.length_c   1.000
_cell.angle_alpha   90.00
_cell.angle_beta   90.00
_cell.angle_gamma   90.00
#
_symmetry.space_group_name_H-M   'P 1'
#
loop_
_entity.id
_entity.type
_entity.pdbx_description
1 polymer ?
#
loop_
_entity_poly.entity_id
_entity_poly.type
_entity_poly.pdbx_seq_one_letter_code
_entity_poly.pdbx_strand_id
1 'polypeptide(L)'
;IQPHHLHIGTIQGEHIASQAISTDVLQNESVTSDKLADESVTAAKLSAHSVQPWHITDEAVQGNHLAEEAIQSSHLAPEAVTSAHLQASAVLTRHLAPDSVSGRALQAESVTSEKLAARSVQGMNLAEGSVGPAHLAAQAVHPQHLVAGAVQDRALAEGA
;
A
#
# COMPACT_ATOMS: atom_id res chain seq x y z
N ILE A 1 -43.01 41.50 -24.25
CA ILE A 1 -43.26 40.34 -25.13
C ILE A 1 -44.21 39.45 -24.37
N GLN A 2 -45.44 39.19 -24.84
CA GLN A 2 -46.35 38.31 -24.11
C GLN A 2 -45.83 36.86 -24.15
N PRO A 3 -46.12 36.01 -23.15
CA PRO A 3 -45.57 34.64 -23.04
C PRO A 3 -45.83 33.76 -24.27
N HIS A 4 -46.81 34.12 -25.09
CA HIS A 4 -47.26 33.36 -26.26
C HIS A 4 -46.59 33.79 -27.58
N HIS A 5 -45.70 34.78 -27.57
CA HIS A 5 -45.11 35.31 -28.81
C HIS A 5 -43.78 34.64 -29.20
N LEU A 6 -43.24 33.74 -28.37
CA LEU A 6 -42.00 33.02 -28.65
C LEU A 6 -42.25 31.52 -28.58
N HIS A 7 -42.05 30.83 -29.71
CA HIS A 7 -42.12 29.38 -29.77
C HIS A 7 -40.77 28.77 -29.37
N ILE A 8 -40.77 27.53 -28.85
CA ILE A 8 -39.53 26.79 -28.55
C ILE A 8 -38.66 26.74 -29.82
N GLY A 9 -37.36 27.02 -29.67
CA GLY A 9 -36.40 27.04 -30.78
C GLY A 9 -36.38 28.33 -31.62
N THR A 10 -37.26 29.30 -31.34
CA THR A 10 -37.25 30.59 -32.08
C THR A 10 -35.97 31.40 -31.83
N ILE A 11 -35.34 31.27 -30.66
CA ILE A 11 -34.04 31.86 -30.36
C ILE A 11 -32.96 30.80 -30.59
N GLN A 12 -32.17 30.99 -31.64
CA GLN A 12 -31.03 30.15 -32.00
C GLN A 12 -29.72 30.86 -31.64
N GLY A 13 -28.58 30.15 -31.70
CA GLY A 13 -27.27 30.72 -31.38
C GLY A 13 -26.95 31.98 -32.20
N GLU A 14 -27.37 32.03 -33.46
CA GLU A 14 -27.21 33.19 -34.36
C GLU A 14 -27.97 34.45 -33.92
N HIS A 15 -28.99 34.30 -33.06
CA HIS A 15 -29.74 35.42 -32.48
C HIS A 15 -29.06 36.01 -31.24
N ILE A 16 -28.01 35.37 -30.72
CA ILE A 16 -27.30 35.79 -29.50
C ILE A 16 -25.94 36.38 -29.90
N ALA A 17 -25.80 37.69 -29.71
CA ALA A 17 -24.52 38.36 -29.93
C ALA A 17 -23.44 37.82 -28.99
N SER A 18 -22.18 37.90 -29.41
CA SER A 18 -21.05 37.53 -28.55
C SER A 18 -21.09 38.32 -27.24
N GLN A 19 -20.86 37.64 -26.11
CA GLN A 19 -20.90 38.20 -24.75
C GLN A 19 -22.28 38.75 -24.30
N ALA A 20 -23.36 38.51 -25.05
CA ALA A 20 -24.69 38.97 -24.67
C ALA A 20 -25.25 38.29 -23.41
N ILE A 21 -24.71 37.11 -23.03
CA ILE A 21 -25.08 36.38 -21.82
C ILE A 21 -24.00 36.60 -20.77
N SER A 22 -24.22 37.54 -19.86
CA SER A 22 -23.39 37.73 -18.66
C SER A 22 -23.82 36.81 -17.52
N THR A 23 -23.01 36.73 -16.47
CA THR A 23 -23.33 35.93 -15.27
C THR A 23 -24.63 36.37 -14.61
N ASP A 24 -24.93 37.68 -14.56
CA ASP A 24 -26.10 38.23 -13.86
C ASP A 24 -27.45 37.86 -14.52
N VAL A 25 -27.43 37.46 -15.81
CA VAL A 25 -28.64 37.03 -16.51
C VAL A 25 -28.88 35.53 -16.44
N LEU A 26 -27.89 34.75 -15.99
CA LEU A 26 -28.05 33.32 -15.72
C LEU A 26 -28.66 33.13 -14.34
N GLN A 27 -29.92 32.71 -14.31
CA GLN A 27 -30.60 32.34 -13.06
C GLN A 27 -29.92 31.12 -12.42
N ASN A 28 -30.10 30.98 -11.11
CA ASN A 28 -29.65 29.77 -10.40
C ASN A 28 -30.22 28.52 -11.08
N GLU A 29 -29.39 27.47 -11.19
CA GLU A 29 -29.75 26.18 -11.80
C GLU A 29 -30.13 26.25 -13.30
N SER A 30 -29.95 27.40 -13.96
CA SER A 30 -30.28 27.55 -15.38
C SER A 30 -29.34 26.78 -16.32
N VAL A 31 -28.14 26.43 -15.86
CA VAL A 31 -27.18 25.57 -16.57
C VAL A 31 -27.12 24.22 -15.84
N THR A 32 -27.70 23.20 -16.45
CA THR A 32 -27.73 21.82 -15.96
C THR A 32 -26.70 20.97 -16.73
N SER A 33 -26.42 19.76 -16.26
CA SER A 33 -25.47 18.85 -16.93
C SER A 33 -25.81 18.63 -18.41
N ASP A 34 -27.08 18.41 -18.75
CA ASP A 34 -27.53 18.21 -20.14
C ASP A 34 -27.29 19.42 -21.07
N LYS A 35 -27.01 20.61 -20.50
CA LYS A 35 -26.70 21.83 -21.25
C LYS A 35 -25.20 22.03 -21.46
N LEU A 36 -24.36 21.24 -20.79
CA LEU A 36 -22.91 21.27 -20.95
C LEU A 36 -22.53 20.22 -21.99
N ALA A 37 -21.86 20.65 -23.06
CA ALA A 37 -21.26 19.72 -24.01
C ALA A 37 -20.11 18.96 -23.36
N ASP A 38 -19.81 17.77 -23.88
CA ASP A 38 -18.65 16.98 -23.47
C ASP A 38 -17.38 17.84 -23.58
N GLU A 39 -16.48 17.69 -22.60
CA GLU A 39 -15.21 18.42 -22.49
C GLU A 39 -15.33 19.95 -22.40
N SER A 40 -16.54 20.51 -22.30
CA SER A 40 -16.76 21.95 -22.21
C SER A 40 -16.24 22.56 -20.89
N VAL A 41 -16.08 21.76 -19.83
CA VAL A 41 -15.47 22.16 -18.55
C VAL A 41 -14.07 21.56 -18.45
N THR A 42 -13.06 22.34 -18.84
CA THR A 42 -11.65 21.94 -18.79
C THR A 42 -11.01 22.37 -17.47
N ALA A 43 -9.83 21.81 -17.15
CA ALA A 43 -9.07 22.20 -15.96
C ALA A 43 -8.81 23.72 -15.87
N ALA A 44 -8.60 24.40 -17.00
CA ALA A 44 -8.40 25.86 -17.04
C ALA A 44 -9.64 26.68 -16.65
N LYS A 45 -10.83 26.07 -16.66
CA LYS A 45 -12.10 26.70 -16.26
C LYS A 45 -12.43 26.47 -14.78
N LEU A 46 -11.69 25.60 -14.09
CA LEU A 46 -11.85 25.33 -12.66
C LEU A 46 -10.92 26.27 -11.88
N SER A 47 -11.50 27.05 -10.96
CA SER A 47 -10.70 27.88 -10.06
C SER A 47 -10.07 27.04 -8.96
N ALA A 48 -9.00 27.55 -8.34
CA ALA A 48 -8.41 26.91 -7.19
C ALA A 48 -9.48 26.72 -6.09
N HIS A 49 -9.54 25.51 -5.52
CA HIS A 49 -10.50 25.10 -4.50
C HIS A 49 -11.98 25.04 -4.95
N SER A 50 -12.29 25.09 -6.26
CA SER A 50 -13.67 24.91 -6.72
C SER A 50 -14.18 23.48 -6.55
N VAL A 51 -13.26 22.50 -6.54
CA VAL A 51 -13.57 21.09 -6.28
C VAL A 51 -13.23 20.78 -4.82
N GLN A 52 -14.25 20.36 -4.07
CA GLN A 52 -14.19 20.07 -2.65
C GLN A 52 -14.47 18.58 -2.41
N PRO A 53 -14.12 18.02 -1.24
CA PRO A 53 -14.29 16.58 -1.00
C PRO A 53 -15.72 16.07 -1.25
N TRP A 54 -16.75 16.84 -0.90
CA TRP A 54 -18.15 16.45 -1.14
C TRP A 54 -18.60 16.50 -2.61
N HIS A 55 -17.77 17.05 -3.52
CA HIS A 55 -18.00 16.96 -4.97
C HIS A 55 -17.50 15.63 -5.57
N ILE A 56 -16.63 14.91 -4.84
CA ILE A 56 -16.06 13.64 -5.28
C ILE A 56 -16.88 12.52 -4.64
N THR A 57 -17.64 11.79 -5.46
CA THR A 57 -18.42 10.64 -4.99
C THR A 57 -17.53 9.43 -4.80
N ASP A 58 -18.05 8.43 -4.09
CA ASP A 58 -17.41 7.11 -4.00
C ASP A 58 -17.03 6.59 -5.39
N GLU A 59 -15.85 5.99 -5.49
CA GLU A 59 -15.28 5.41 -6.73
C GLU A 59 -15.02 6.39 -7.88
N ALA A 60 -15.22 7.71 -7.68
CA ALA A 60 -14.96 8.71 -8.71
C ALA A 60 -13.46 8.84 -9.07
N VAL A 61 -12.56 8.50 -8.15
CA VAL A 61 -11.11 8.47 -8.37
C VAL A 61 -10.64 7.01 -8.40
N GLN A 62 -10.26 6.55 -9.59
CA GLN A 62 -9.73 5.22 -9.84
C GLN A 62 -8.23 5.28 -10.13
N GLY A 63 -7.55 4.13 -10.13
CA GLY A 63 -6.11 4.07 -10.33
C GLY A 63 -5.63 4.71 -11.65
N ASN A 64 -6.41 4.64 -12.72
CA ASN A 64 -6.12 5.26 -14.01
C ASN A 64 -6.25 6.81 -14.00
N HIS A 65 -6.86 7.39 -12.97
CA HIS A 65 -6.94 8.84 -12.80
C HIS A 65 -5.68 9.41 -12.13
N LEU A 66 -4.84 8.55 -11.53
CA LEU A 66 -3.63 8.95 -10.84
C LEU A 66 -2.43 8.85 -11.79
N ALA A 67 -1.65 9.92 -11.88
CA ALA A 67 -0.36 9.88 -12.56
C ALA A 67 0.62 8.97 -11.82
N GLU A 68 1.66 8.53 -12.52
CA GLU A 68 2.78 7.84 -11.90
C GLU A 68 3.37 8.71 -10.78
N GLU A 69 3.69 8.09 -9.63
CA GLU A 69 4.22 8.75 -8.42
C GLU A 69 3.31 9.82 -7.79
N ALA A 70 2.03 9.92 -8.20
CA ALA A 70 1.09 10.90 -7.62
C ALA A 70 0.84 10.68 -6.11
N ILE A 71 0.99 9.45 -5.62
CA ILE A 71 0.83 9.10 -4.20
C ILE A 71 2.20 8.88 -3.56
N GLN A 72 2.57 9.79 -2.66
CA GLN A 72 3.80 9.73 -1.87
C GLN A 72 3.49 9.30 -0.43
N SER A 73 4.53 8.95 0.33
CA SER A 73 4.38 8.55 1.73
C SER A 73 3.67 9.61 2.59
N SER A 74 3.87 10.90 2.31
CA SER A 74 3.18 12.01 2.99
C SER A 74 1.67 12.06 2.75
N HIS A 75 1.17 11.39 1.71
CA HIS A 75 -0.27 11.32 1.43
C HIS A 75 -0.97 10.19 2.20
N LEU A 76 -0.20 9.26 2.79
CA LEU A 76 -0.75 8.12 3.53
C LEU A 76 -0.84 8.47 5.01
N ALA A 77 -2.06 8.42 5.56
CA ALA A 77 -2.26 8.49 7.00
C ALA A 77 -1.61 7.26 7.70
N PRO A 78 -1.29 7.37 8.99
CA PRO A 78 -0.91 6.20 9.79
C PRO A 78 -1.94 5.07 9.60
N GLU A 79 -1.45 3.85 9.44
CA GLU A 79 -2.27 2.63 9.26
C GLU A 79 -3.12 2.58 7.97
N ALA A 80 -2.96 3.53 7.04
CA ALA A 80 -3.69 3.52 5.77
C ALA A 80 -3.42 2.27 4.92
N VAL A 81 -2.22 1.69 5.03
CA VAL A 81 -1.84 0.45 4.33
C VAL A 81 -1.84 -0.72 5.30
N THR A 82 -2.97 -1.43 5.36
CA THR A 82 -3.12 -2.71 6.08
C THR A 82 -2.74 -3.91 5.20
N SER A 83 -2.67 -5.10 5.81
CA SER A 83 -2.40 -6.36 5.10
C SER A 83 -3.39 -6.67 3.98
N ALA A 84 -4.64 -6.20 4.07
CA ALA A 84 -5.65 -6.39 3.04
C ALA A 84 -5.29 -5.70 1.70
N HIS A 85 -4.42 -4.68 1.74
CA HIS A 85 -3.96 -3.98 0.55
C HIS A 85 -2.73 -4.64 -0.10
N LEU A 86 -2.06 -5.57 0.59
CA LEU A 86 -0.83 -6.19 0.12
C LEU A 86 -1.14 -7.55 -0.52
N GLN A 87 -0.91 -7.65 -1.83
CA GLN A 87 -0.95 -8.92 -2.53
C GLN A 87 0.19 -9.84 -2.07
N ALA A 88 0.04 -11.15 -2.33
CA ALA A 88 1.11 -12.10 -2.09
C ALA A 88 2.39 -11.67 -2.82
N SER A 89 3.53 -11.72 -2.13
CA SER A 89 4.84 -11.30 -2.64
C SER A 89 4.98 -9.81 -2.99
N ALA A 90 4.06 -8.94 -2.53
CA ALA A 90 4.19 -7.49 -2.74
C ALA A 90 5.41 -6.89 -2.02
N VAL A 91 5.78 -7.44 -0.86
CA VAL A 91 6.96 -7.01 -0.09
C VAL A 91 8.13 -7.94 -0.39
N LEU A 92 9.14 -7.39 -1.07
CA LEU A 92 10.38 -8.08 -1.42
C LEU A 92 11.50 -7.66 -0.47
N THR A 93 12.60 -8.42 -0.43
CA THR A 93 13.76 -8.12 0.42
C THR A 93 14.29 -6.70 0.19
N ARG A 94 14.27 -6.19 -1.05
CA ARG A 94 14.70 -4.83 -1.38
C ARG A 94 13.85 -3.72 -0.72
N HIS A 95 12.63 -4.05 -0.27
CA HIS A 95 11.72 -3.11 0.40
C HIS A 95 11.98 -3.04 1.91
N LEU A 96 12.76 -3.98 2.46
CA LEU A 96 13.05 -4.05 3.89
C LEU A 96 14.39 -3.39 4.16
N ALA A 97 14.40 -2.39 5.02
CA ALA A 97 15.63 -1.81 5.52
C ALA A 97 16.35 -2.82 6.45
N PRO A 98 17.68 -2.73 6.61
CA PRO A 98 18.37 -3.49 7.63
C PRO A 98 17.71 -3.33 9.00
N ASP A 99 17.59 -4.44 9.73
CA ASP A 99 16.98 -4.52 11.08
C ASP A 99 15.50 -4.10 11.17
N SER A 100 14.80 -3.92 10.05
CA SER A 100 13.38 -3.51 10.06
C SER A 100 12.43 -4.61 10.53
N VAL A 101 12.88 -5.87 10.56
CA VAL A 101 12.08 -7.02 11.01
C VAL A 101 12.59 -7.46 12.39
N SER A 102 11.86 -7.06 13.44
CA SER A 102 12.15 -7.51 14.80
C SER A 102 11.72 -8.95 15.02
N GLY A 103 12.32 -9.63 16.00
CA GLY A 103 11.88 -10.99 16.40
C GLY A 103 10.41 -11.07 16.81
N ARG A 104 9.81 -9.96 17.30
CA ARG A 104 8.37 -9.90 17.61
C ARG A 104 7.47 -9.96 16.37
N ALA A 105 7.99 -9.62 15.20
CA ALA A 105 7.29 -9.71 13.93
C ALA A 105 7.29 -11.14 13.37
N LEU A 106 8.18 -12.01 13.86
CA LEU A 106 8.25 -13.41 13.45
C LEU A 106 7.30 -14.25 14.31
N GLN A 107 6.30 -14.86 13.68
CA GLN A 107 5.43 -15.82 14.36
C GLN A 107 6.20 -17.09 14.74
N ALA A 108 5.70 -17.82 15.73
CA ALA A 108 6.22 -19.15 16.06
C ALA A 108 6.25 -20.02 14.79
N GLU A 109 7.33 -20.80 14.63
CA GLU A 109 7.54 -21.71 13.49
C GLU A 109 7.63 -21.02 12.10
N SER A 110 7.65 -19.68 12.05
CA SER A 110 7.76 -18.97 10.78
C SER A 110 9.13 -19.10 10.11
N VAL A 111 10.19 -19.40 10.86
CA VAL A 111 11.54 -19.67 10.34
C VAL A 111 11.79 -21.18 10.37
N THR A 112 11.57 -21.85 9.24
CA THR A 112 11.82 -23.28 9.07
C THR A 112 13.22 -23.52 8.51
N SER A 113 13.68 -24.77 8.58
CA SER A 113 15.00 -25.17 8.07
C SER A 113 15.19 -24.82 6.59
N GLU A 114 14.14 -24.91 5.78
CA GLU A 114 14.17 -24.57 4.35
C GLU A 114 14.38 -23.08 4.09
N LYS A 115 14.06 -22.22 5.06
CA LYS A 115 14.26 -20.76 4.97
C LYS A 115 15.66 -20.33 5.40
N LEU A 116 16.42 -21.21 6.07
CA LEU A 116 17.78 -20.94 6.51
C LEU A 116 18.77 -21.32 5.41
N ALA A 117 19.60 -20.35 5.00
CA ALA A 117 20.70 -20.65 4.09
C ALA A 117 21.71 -21.59 4.76
N ALA A 118 22.38 -22.42 3.96
CA ALA A 118 23.43 -23.31 4.47
C ALA A 118 24.49 -22.51 5.23
N ARG A 119 24.84 -22.96 6.45
CA ARG A 119 25.81 -22.32 7.36
C ARG A 119 25.43 -20.93 7.86
N SER A 120 24.16 -20.52 7.73
CA SER A 120 23.68 -19.23 8.26
C SER A 120 23.64 -19.18 9.79
N VAL A 121 23.41 -20.32 10.45
CA VAL A 121 23.43 -20.45 11.91
C VAL A 121 24.84 -20.83 12.36
N GLN A 122 25.50 -19.92 13.06
CA GLN A 122 26.83 -20.09 13.65
C GLN A 122 26.73 -20.19 15.18
N GLY A 123 27.81 -20.59 15.84
CA GLY A 123 27.84 -20.72 17.31
C GLY A 123 27.44 -19.43 18.04
N MET A 124 27.82 -18.26 17.51
CA MET A 124 27.46 -16.96 18.08
C MET A 124 25.96 -16.65 18.01
N ASN A 125 25.19 -17.37 17.18
CA ASN A 125 23.74 -17.20 17.07
C ASN A 125 22.98 -18.03 18.13
N LEU A 126 23.64 -18.97 18.80
CA LEU A 126 23.03 -19.88 19.76
C LEU A 126 23.26 -19.36 21.18
N ALA A 127 22.20 -19.28 21.97
CA ALA A 127 22.31 -18.96 23.38
C ALA A 127 22.88 -20.16 24.16
N GLU A 128 23.52 -19.90 25.28
CA GLU A 128 24.03 -20.96 26.15
C GLU A 128 22.89 -21.91 26.58
N GLY A 129 23.11 -23.21 26.42
CA GLY A 129 22.12 -24.24 26.73
C GLY A 129 20.96 -24.38 25.73
N SER A 130 20.91 -23.59 24.65
CA SER A 130 19.82 -23.69 23.67
C SER A 130 19.81 -25.01 22.89
N VAL A 131 20.95 -25.70 22.82
CA VAL A 131 21.09 -27.01 22.17
C VAL A 131 21.22 -28.11 23.23
N GLY A 132 20.09 -28.66 23.65
CA GLY A 132 20.00 -29.85 24.51
C GLY A 132 19.88 -31.20 23.75
N PRO A 133 19.80 -32.34 24.47
CA PRO A 133 19.77 -33.68 23.90
C PRO A 133 18.67 -33.91 22.86
N ALA A 134 17.50 -33.31 23.04
CA ALA A 134 16.38 -33.43 22.09
C ALA A 134 16.68 -32.83 20.70
N HIS A 135 17.68 -31.96 20.59
CA HIS A 135 18.08 -31.34 19.32
C HIS A 135 19.18 -32.15 18.58
N LEU A 136 19.75 -33.17 19.22
CA LEU A 136 20.81 -33.98 18.65
C LEU A 136 20.25 -35.34 18.22
N ALA A 137 20.39 -35.66 16.94
CA ALA A 137 20.11 -37.00 16.46
C ALA A 137 21.11 -38.02 17.05
N ALA A 138 20.70 -39.28 17.12
CA ALA A 138 21.61 -40.36 17.50
C ALA A 138 22.86 -40.33 16.59
N GLN A 139 24.05 -40.43 17.19
CA GLN A 139 25.35 -40.37 16.51
C GLN A 139 25.71 -39.02 15.86
N ALA A 140 25.00 -37.92 16.15
CA ALA A 140 25.32 -36.60 15.60
C ALA A 140 26.68 -36.04 16.09
N VAL A 141 27.16 -36.48 17.25
CA VAL A 141 28.43 -36.02 17.83
C VAL A 141 29.52 -37.07 17.59
N HIS A 142 30.51 -36.72 16.78
CA HIS A 142 31.70 -37.53 16.51
C HIS A 142 32.90 -37.02 17.32
N PRO A 143 33.96 -37.82 17.52
CA PRO A 143 35.14 -37.40 18.27
C PRO A 143 35.77 -36.08 17.80
N GLN A 144 35.73 -35.80 16.49
CA GLN A 144 36.21 -34.54 15.90
C GLN A 144 35.40 -33.29 16.32
N HIS A 145 34.21 -33.47 16.89
CA HIS A 145 33.37 -32.39 17.41
C HIS A 145 33.68 -32.07 18.88
N LEU A 146 34.50 -32.89 19.55
CA LEU A 146 34.82 -32.76 20.98
C LEU A 146 36.26 -32.27 21.15
N VAL A 147 36.44 -31.34 22.07
CA VAL A 147 37.78 -30.94 22.54
C VAL A 147 38.10 -31.64 23.86
N ALA A 148 39.38 -31.74 24.22
CA ALA A 148 39.78 -32.31 25.50
C ALA A 148 39.10 -31.57 26.66
N GLY A 149 38.43 -32.32 27.54
CA GLY A 149 37.65 -31.75 28.66
C GLY A 149 36.22 -31.31 28.32
N ALA A 150 35.76 -31.50 27.07
CA ALA A 150 34.37 -31.19 26.69
C ALA A 150 33.33 -32.11 27.35
N VAL A 151 33.73 -33.35 27.70
CA VAL A 151 32.88 -34.33 28.38
C VAL A 151 33.36 -34.47 29.82
N GLN A 152 32.43 -34.33 30.76
CA GLN A 152 32.70 -34.53 32.19
C GLN A 152 32.54 -36.01 32.52
N ASP A 153 33.33 -36.55 33.45
CA ASP A 153 33.32 -37.99 33.82
C ASP A 153 31.92 -38.53 34.16
N ARG A 154 31.08 -37.69 34.78
CA ARG A 154 29.68 -38.00 35.10
C ARG A 154 28.76 -38.23 33.88
N ALA A 155 29.20 -37.84 32.69
CA ALA A 155 28.45 -38.00 31.44
C ALA A 155 28.85 -39.29 30.68
N LEU A 156 29.82 -40.04 31.18
CA LEU A 156 30.23 -41.34 30.66
C LEU A 156 29.50 -42.45 31.44
N ALA A 157 29.02 -43.47 30.74
CA ALA A 157 28.57 -44.69 31.42
C ALA A 157 29.76 -45.38 32.09
N GLU A 158 29.55 -46.04 33.23
CA GLU A 158 30.61 -46.84 33.87
C GLU A 158 31.17 -47.85 32.86
N GLY A 159 32.44 -47.69 32.49
CA GLY A 159 33.16 -48.56 31.56
C GLY A 159 33.34 -48.07 30.13
N ALA A 160 33.07 -46.78 29.84
CA ALA A 160 33.47 -46.11 28.59
C ALA A 160 34.93 -45.66 28.58
#